data_AF-A0A6L4ZVY6-F1
#
_entry.id   AF-A0A6L4ZVY6-F1
#
_cell.length_a   1.000
_cell.length_b   1.000
_cell.length_c   1.000
_cell.angle_alpha   90.00
_cell.angle_beta   90.00
_cell.angle_gamma   90.00
#
_symmetry.space_group_name_H-M   'P 1'
#
loop_
_entity.id
_entity.type
_entity.pdbx_description
1 polymer ?
#
loop_
_entity_poly.entity_id
_entity_poly.type
_entity_poly.pdbx_seq_one_letter_code
_entity_poly.pdbx_strand_id
1 'polypeptide(L)'
;MRKAFCLILFAVAYFFLVSPSLIYAGTWVTASVSNQAGSRNYKVWVPSSYNGSTAVPLVMMLHGCTQTPDNFAAATQMNAVADSNNFLVVYPEQPSNANQTKCWNWFEAASQTRGSGEPSLLVAIVQKITTSYNIDNTRVYAVGFSAGAAMSVVLGATYPDVFSAIAVGSGLEYKAATSLNNAFSAQSQGGPNPNQQGTAAYQAMGSFARKVRVIVFHGTSDFTVNTTNGNQVISQWAQTNDLADDATDNNNIVDTPATTVNGSVSGGYSYTTSIYNAPNGTVLMEKWIVQSMGHAWSGGSTAGSFTDPKGPKASNEIWRFFSQQQNTPPPPPPPPTNDTTAPILTISPAGGTFDATVTVNLSLNEAGTIYYTTDSSDPTNSNNSNRGSITNNGSIILQSNTTLSVYALDLANNASPVQIYNYTINPAPMTKTVVSTGGQDGYVATLSPTATTGGYAVAIDIYAGDNADMPLRGVVSFDTSSIPDNATILSAELRLFYTQASLGNPWTSNGALVADISNGCLGGNCSLTASDFEAAVSASNAVMFAAPVDNKAGTSVVGMVNTTSLSQVNKLGITQFKLRFQNNSNNNRASDYLLLAGGEYYLTGYRPVLIVKYK
;
A
#
# COMPACT_ATOMS: atom_id res chain seq x y z
N MET A 1 7.20 66.75 -45.92
CA MET A 1 6.79 65.86 -44.82
C MET A 1 5.32 66.08 -44.51
N ARG A 2 4.64 65.00 -44.09
CA ARG A 2 3.21 64.85 -43.71
C ARG A 2 2.23 64.61 -44.87
N LYS A 3 2.06 63.32 -45.17
CA LYS A 3 0.97 62.73 -45.95
C LYS A 3 -0.21 62.44 -45.02
N ALA A 4 -1.41 62.64 -45.55
CA ALA A 4 -2.70 62.26 -44.95
C ALA A 4 -2.83 60.73 -44.83
N PHE A 5 -3.54 60.26 -43.80
CA PHE A 5 -4.02 58.89 -43.72
C PHE A 5 -5.52 58.88 -43.46
N CYS A 6 -6.22 58.17 -44.34
CA CYS A 6 -7.66 57.97 -44.40
C CYS A 6 -8.06 56.86 -43.41
N LEU A 7 -9.10 57.08 -42.61
CA LEU A 7 -9.67 56.09 -41.69
C LEU A 7 -10.77 55.31 -42.45
N ILE A 8 -10.58 54.01 -42.67
CA ILE A 8 -11.61 53.11 -43.23
C ILE A 8 -12.23 52.33 -42.07
N LEU A 9 -13.53 52.50 -41.84
CA LEU A 9 -14.34 51.66 -40.96
C LEU A 9 -14.59 50.29 -41.63
N PHE A 10 -14.29 49.20 -40.92
CA PHE A 10 -14.80 47.86 -41.24
C PHE A 10 -15.91 47.49 -40.24
N ALA A 11 -17.12 47.27 -40.76
CA ALA A 11 -18.22 46.67 -40.01
C ALA A 11 -18.00 45.15 -39.92
N VAL A 12 -17.93 44.61 -38.70
CA VAL A 12 -17.86 43.16 -38.45
C VAL A 12 -19.27 42.65 -38.17
N ALA A 13 -19.83 41.87 -39.10
CA ALA A 13 -21.08 41.16 -38.90
C ALA A 13 -20.81 39.88 -38.06
N TYR A 14 -21.43 39.79 -36.88
CA TYR A 14 -21.44 38.56 -36.07
C TYR A 14 -22.40 37.55 -36.68
N PHE A 15 -21.87 36.51 -37.33
CA PHE A 15 -22.62 35.29 -37.61
C PHE A 15 -22.66 34.45 -36.33
N PHE A 16 -23.85 34.30 -35.72
CA PHE A 16 -24.08 33.25 -34.74
C PHE A 16 -24.06 31.91 -35.46
N LEU A 17 -22.94 31.18 -35.36
CA LEU A 17 -22.92 29.75 -35.66
C LEU A 17 -23.68 29.03 -34.56
N VAL A 18 -24.92 28.63 -34.87
CA VAL A 18 -25.68 27.69 -34.04
C VAL A 18 -25.01 26.33 -34.22
N SER A 19 -24.22 25.90 -33.24
CA SER A 19 -23.67 24.55 -33.19
C SER A 19 -24.84 23.56 -33.22
N PRO A 20 -24.86 22.55 -34.12
CA PRO A 20 -25.89 21.52 -34.06
C PRO A 20 -25.76 20.80 -32.71
N SER A 21 -26.75 20.98 -31.86
CA SER A 21 -26.89 20.20 -30.63
C SER A 21 -27.03 18.74 -31.04
N LEU A 22 -26.17 17.86 -30.52
CA LEU A 22 -26.41 16.43 -30.59
C LEU A 22 -27.75 16.15 -29.90
N ILE A 23 -28.80 15.90 -30.67
CA ILE A 23 -30.10 15.48 -30.14
C ILE A 23 -29.90 14.04 -29.67
N TYR A 24 -29.49 13.88 -28.41
CA TYR A 24 -29.59 12.59 -27.74
C TYR A 24 -31.07 12.32 -27.46
N ALA A 25 -31.58 11.14 -27.83
CA ALA A 25 -32.99 10.85 -27.71
C ALA A 25 -33.39 10.47 -26.26
N GLY A 26 -32.48 9.87 -25.51
CA GLY A 26 -32.66 9.51 -24.10
C GLY A 26 -32.62 10.68 -23.11
N THR A 27 -32.73 10.35 -21.82
CA THR A 27 -32.80 11.31 -20.72
C THR A 27 -31.81 10.98 -19.60
N TRP A 28 -31.29 12.03 -18.95
CA TRP A 28 -30.41 11.91 -17.78
C TRP A 28 -31.21 11.90 -16.49
N VAL A 29 -30.93 10.94 -15.61
CA VAL A 29 -31.39 10.91 -14.22
C VAL A 29 -30.18 10.96 -13.31
N THR A 30 -30.17 11.86 -12.32
CA THR A 30 -29.08 11.97 -11.33
C THR A 30 -29.58 11.49 -9.98
N ALA A 31 -28.78 10.70 -9.29
CA ALA A 31 -29.11 10.16 -7.97
C ALA A 31 -27.82 9.90 -7.17
N SER A 32 -27.99 9.45 -5.93
CA SER A 32 -26.90 9.05 -5.05
C SER A 32 -27.25 7.81 -4.24
N VAL A 33 -26.22 7.09 -3.81
CA VAL A 33 -26.35 5.98 -2.85
C VAL A 33 -25.36 6.19 -1.71
N SER A 34 -25.69 5.64 -0.54
CA SER A 34 -24.79 5.60 0.61
C SER A 34 -24.79 4.22 1.26
N ASN A 35 -23.64 3.77 1.76
CA ASN A 35 -23.47 2.58 2.60
C ASN A 35 -22.32 2.82 3.60
N GLN A 36 -21.84 1.78 4.29
CA GLN A 36 -20.75 1.91 5.26
C GLN A 36 -19.43 2.45 4.66
N ALA A 37 -19.20 2.31 3.36
CA ALA A 37 -18.02 2.83 2.67
C ALA A 37 -18.14 4.30 2.22
N GLY A 38 -19.30 4.94 2.43
CA GLY A 38 -19.50 6.36 2.16
C GLY A 38 -20.70 6.63 1.25
N SER A 39 -20.59 7.67 0.41
CA SER A 39 -21.64 8.08 -0.53
C SER A 39 -21.07 8.30 -1.93
N ARG A 40 -21.86 7.98 -2.96
CA ARG A 40 -21.50 8.19 -4.38
C ARG A 40 -22.68 8.73 -5.15
N ASN A 41 -22.46 9.83 -5.86
CA ASN A 41 -23.38 10.31 -6.89
C ASN A 41 -23.20 9.48 -8.15
N TYR A 42 -24.26 9.39 -8.95
CA TYR A 42 -24.21 8.75 -10.25
C TYR A 42 -25.26 9.36 -11.19
N LYS A 43 -25.00 9.23 -12.48
CA LYS A 43 -25.93 9.62 -13.55
C LYS A 43 -26.35 8.38 -14.33
N VAL A 44 -27.64 8.25 -14.61
CA VAL A 44 -28.21 7.19 -15.44
C VAL A 44 -28.67 7.81 -16.75
N TRP A 45 -28.24 7.23 -17.86
CA TRP A 45 -28.80 7.48 -19.17
C TRP A 45 -29.92 6.47 -19.44
N VAL A 46 -31.13 6.98 -19.62
CA VAL A 46 -32.32 6.18 -19.95
C VAL A 46 -32.65 6.39 -21.43
N PRO A 47 -32.49 5.38 -22.30
CA PRO A 47 -32.84 5.48 -23.71
C PRO A 47 -34.30 5.87 -23.93
N SER A 48 -34.61 6.61 -25.00
CA SER A 48 -35.99 6.95 -25.37
C SER A 48 -36.85 5.72 -25.68
N SER A 49 -36.23 4.61 -26.08
CA SER A 49 -36.87 3.33 -26.37
C SER A 49 -37.23 2.55 -25.11
N TYR A 50 -36.75 2.95 -23.93
CA TYR A 50 -37.07 2.29 -22.67
C TYR A 50 -38.47 2.66 -22.18
N ASN A 51 -39.33 1.65 -22.01
CA ASN A 51 -40.72 1.83 -21.58
C ASN A 51 -41.08 1.06 -20.28
N GLY A 52 -40.11 0.42 -19.63
CA GLY A 52 -40.29 -0.35 -18.39
C GLY A 52 -41.01 -1.69 -18.52
N SER A 53 -41.64 -1.99 -19.67
CA SER A 53 -42.40 -3.24 -19.87
C SER A 53 -41.51 -4.47 -20.06
N THR A 54 -40.31 -4.29 -20.57
CA THR A 54 -39.34 -5.37 -20.82
C THR A 54 -38.06 -5.14 -20.01
N ALA A 55 -37.50 -6.24 -19.50
CA ALA A 55 -36.22 -6.20 -18.80
C ALA A 55 -35.09 -5.91 -19.81
N VAL A 56 -34.32 -4.85 -19.56
CA VAL A 56 -33.21 -4.42 -20.43
C VAL A 56 -31.85 -4.54 -19.74
N PRO A 57 -30.74 -4.64 -20.49
CA PRO A 57 -29.40 -4.65 -19.89
C PRO A 57 -29.02 -3.36 -19.20
N LEU A 58 -28.04 -3.44 -18.31
CA LEU A 58 -27.40 -2.30 -17.65
C LEU A 58 -25.89 -2.32 -17.89
N VAL A 59 -25.33 -1.21 -18.35
CA VAL A 59 -23.88 -1.02 -18.50
C VAL A 59 -23.40 0.04 -17.51
N MET A 60 -22.53 -0.35 -16.58
CA MET A 60 -21.83 0.57 -15.69
C MET A 60 -20.54 1.06 -16.35
N MET A 61 -20.40 2.38 -16.49
CA MET A 61 -19.27 3.04 -17.13
C MET A 61 -18.43 3.79 -16.09
N LEU A 62 -17.25 3.25 -15.78
CA LEU A 62 -16.30 3.76 -14.79
C LEU A 62 -15.23 4.64 -15.48
N HIS A 63 -15.28 5.94 -15.21
CA HIS A 63 -14.39 6.91 -15.82
C HIS A 63 -12.93 6.79 -15.31
N GLY A 64 -11.97 7.28 -16.09
CA GLY A 64 -10.57 7.41 -15.67
C GLY A 64 -10.35 8.58 -14.71
N CYS A 65 -9.13 8.72 -14.19
CA CYS A 65 -8.74 9.84 -13.34
C CYS A 65 -9.03 11.20 -13.99
N THR A 66 -9.34 12.22 -13.19
CA THR A 66 -9.68 13.60 -13.59
C THR A 66 -10.96 13.77 -14.42
N GLN A 67 -11.50 12.71 -15.00
CA GLN A 67 -12.75 12.73 -15.76
C GLN A 67 -13.97 12.84 -14.82
N THR A 68 -15.13 13.06 -15.43
CA THR A 68 -16.45 13.10 -14.79
C THR A 68 -17.42 12.21 -15.55
N PRO A 69 -18.59 11.85 -14.97
CA PRO A 69 -19.65 11.15 -15.69
C PRO A 69 -19.98 11.74 -17.06
N ASP A 70 -20.16 13.07 -17.13
CA ASP A 70 -20.50 13.77 -18.38
C ASP A 70 -19.37 13.73 -19.41
N ASN A 71 -18.13 13.97 -18.97
CA ASN A 71 -16.97 13.90 -19.84
C ASN A 71 -16.77 12.48 -20.40
N PHE A 72 -16.95 11.45 -19.57
CA PHE A 72 -16.77 10.06 -20.00
C PHE A 72 -17.91 9.59 -20.92
N ALA A 73 -19.15 10.00 -20.66
CA ALA A 73 -20.27 9.76 -21.58
C ALA A 73 -20.02 10.41 -22.96
N ALA A 74 -19.56 11.67 -22.97
CA ALA A 74 -19.21 12.38 -24.19
C ALA A 74 -18.02 11.72 -24.93
N ALA A 75 -16.97 11.31 -24.21
CA ALA A 75 -15.80 10.65 -24.79
C ALA A 75 -16.16 9.30 -25.42
N THR A 76 -16.87 8.45 -24.69
CA THR A 76 -17.14 7.06 -25.11
C THR A 76 -18.29 6.94 -26.10
N GLN A 77 -19.19 7.92 -26.15
CA GLN A 77 -20.43 7.85 -26.95
C GLN A 77 -21.30 6.61 -26.62
N MET A 78 -21.15 6.02 -25.42
CA MET A 78 -21.90 4.83 -25.03
C MET A 78 -23.42 5.11 -24.98
N ASN A 79 -23.85 6.35 -24.71
CA ASN A 79 -25.26 6.74 -24.79
C ASN A 79 -25.86 6.53 -26.18
N ALA A 80 -25.11 6.78 -27.26
CA ALA A 80 -25.60 6.55 -28.62
C ALA A 80 -25.74 5.04 -28.92
N VAL A 81 -24.82 4.24 -28.37
CA VAL A 81 -24.90 2.77 -28.46
C VAL A 81 -26.12 2.27 -27.66
N ALA A 82 -26.36 2.84 -26.48
CA ALA A 82 -27.51 2.56 -25.63
C ALA A 82 -28.84 2.89 -26.31
N ASP A 83 -28.96 4.08 -26.91
CA ASP A 83 -30.14 4.51 -27.65
C ASP A 83 -30.46 3.55 -28.82
N SER A 84 -29.41 3.09 -29.51
CA SER A 84 -29.55 2.19 -30.67
C SER A 84 -29.88 0.73 -30.30
N ASN A 85 -29.64 0.32 -29.06
CA ASN A 85 -29.73 -1.07 -28.63
C ASN A 85 -30.62 -1.31 -27.40
N ASN A 86 -31.25 -0.26 -26.87
CA ASN A 86 -32.18 -0.27 -25.75
C ASN A 86 -31.60 -0.93 -24.47
N PHE A 87 -30.54 -0.33 -23.92
CA PHE A 87 -29.99 -0.67 -22.60
C PHE A 87 -29.73 0.58 -21.77
N LEU A 88 -29.81 0.50 -20.44
CA LEU A 88 -29.50 1.63 -19.57
C LEU A 88 -27.98 1.74 -19.36
N VAL A 89 -27.50 2.97 -19.19
CA VAL A 89 -26.09 3.22 -18.85
C VAL A 89 -26.03 3.96 -17.52
N VAL A 90 -25.17 3.51 -16.61
CA VAL A 90 -24.90 4.23 -15.36
C VAL A 90 -23.45 4.70 -15.32
N TYR A 91 -23.27 5.96 -14.93
CA TYR A 91 -21.98 6.63 -14.77
C TYR A 91 -21.81 7.06 -13.31
N PRO A 92 -21.19 6.22 -12.46
CA PRO A 92 -20.80 6.60 -11.11
C PRO A 92 -19.78 7.75 -11.13
N GLU A 93 -19.89 8.68 -10.19
CA GLU A 93 -18.93 9.77 -9.98
C GLU A 93 -17.92 9.39 -8.90
N GLN A 94 -16.63 9.56 -9.17
CA GLN A 94 -15.61 9.61 -8.13
C GLN A 94 -15.36 11.07 -7.71
N PRO A 95 -15.84 11.50 -6.52
CA PRO A 95 -15.70 12.88 -6.09
C PRO A 95 -14.28 13.17 -5.59
N SER A 96 -13.86 14.44 -5.65
CA SER A 96 -12.51 14.87 -5.25
C SER A 96 -12.22 14.68 -3.76
N ASN A 97 -13.25 14.61 -2.91
CA ASN A 97 -13.10 14.33 -1.48
C ASN A 97 -12.86 12.84 -1.19
N ALA A 98 -13.25 11.93 -2.10
CA ALA A 98 -12.93 10.51 -2.01
C ALA A 98 -11.55 10.20 -2.58
N ASN A 99 -11.15 10.94 -3.62
CA ASN A 99 -9.80 10.88 -4.18
C ASN A 99 -9.49 12.22 -4.87
N GLN A 100 -8.40 12.90 -4.48
CA GLN A 100 -8.10 14.27 -4.95
C GLN A 100 -7.96 14.38 -6.48
N THR A 101 -7.55 13.32 -7.17
CA THR A 101 -7.42 13.26 -8.63
C THR A 101 -8.62 12.56 -9.30
N LYS A 102 -9.69 12.29 -8.55
CA LYS A 102 -10.89 11.56 -9.00
C LYS A 102 -10.57 10.16 -9.54
N CYS A 103 -9.45 9.57 -9.13
CA CYS A 103 -9.12 8.19 -9.47
C CYS A 103 -9.89 7.21 -8.60
N TRP A 104 -10.26 6.05 -9.15
CA TRP A 104 -10.73 4.90 -8.37
C TRP A 104 -9.60 4.32 -7.54
N ASN A 105 -9.87 4.00 -6.27
CA ASN A 105 -8.89 3.52 -5.29
C ASN A 105 -8.71 1.99 -5.38
N TRP A 106 -8.56 1.46 -6.60
CA TRP A 106 -8.50 0.02 -6.91
C TRP A 106 -7.33 -0.74 -6.24
N PHE A 107 -6.32 -0.02 -5.74
CA PHE A 107 -5.16 -0.57 -5.04
C PHE A 107 -5.37 -0.69 -3.52
N GLU A 108 -6.43 -0.10 -2.95
CA GLU A 108 -6.68 -0.18 -1.52
C GLU A 108 -7.29 -1.53 -1.14
N ALA A 109 -6.83 -2.14 -0.05
CA ALA A 109 -7.31 -3.46 0.41
C ALA A 109 -8.85 -3.50 0.59
N ALA A 110 -9.43 -2.43 1.12
CA ALA A 110 -10.89 -2.31 1.28
C ALA A 110 -11.63 -2.30 -0.05
N SER A 111 -11.00 -1.81 -1.13
CA SER A 111 -11.55 -1.75 -2.48
C SER A 111 -11.12 -2.94 -3.33
N GLN A 112 -10.68 -4.04 -2.71
CA GLN A 112 -10.31 -5.30 -3.35
C GLN A 112 -11.06 -6.49 -2.72
N THR A 113 -12.09 -6.23 -1.92
CA THR A 113 -12.84 -7.28 -1.22
C THR A 113 -14.34 -7.04 -1.38
N ARG A 114 -15.10 -8.13 -1.50
CA ARG A 114 -16.57 -8.09 -1.53
C ARG A 114 -17.10 -7.49 -0.22
N GLY A 115 -18.15 -6.68 -0.31
CA GLY A 115 -18.84 -6.06 0.82
C GLY A 115 -18.16 -4.80 1.38
N SER A 116 -16.99 -4.40 0.88
CA SER A 116 -16.25 -3.25 1.39
C SER A 116 -15.86 -2.24 0.29
N GLY A 117 -15.41 -1.07 0.73
CA GLY A 117 -14.81 -0.04 -0.12
C GLY A 117 -15.69 0.40 -1.29
N GLU A 118 -15.04 0.89 -2.35
CA GLU A 118 -15.72 1.40 -3.54
C GLU A 118 -16.54 0.35 -4.30
N PRO A 119 -16.11 -0.92 -4.44
CA PRO A 119 -16.91 -1.96 -5.06
C PRO A 119 -18.29 -2.14 -4.42
N SER A 120 -18.38 -2.04 -3.09
CA SER A 120 -19.68 -2.13 -2.38
C SER A 120 -20.65 -0.99 -2.74
N LEU A 121 -20.13 0.23 -2.97
CA LEU A 121 -20.92 1.39 -3.38
C LEU A 121 -21.41 1.22 -4.83
N LEU A 122 -20.55 0.72 -5.70
CA LEU A 122 -20.89 0.45 -7.10
C LEU A 122 -22.00 -0.59 -7.21
N VAL A 123 -21.94 -1.68 -6.43
CA VAL A 123 -23.02 -2.67 -6.37
C VAL A 123 -24.31 -2.10 -5.77
N ALA A 124 -24.20 -1.22 -4.77
CA ALA A 124 -25.38 -0.52 -4.22
C ALA A 124 -26.05 0.39 -5.27
N ILE A 125 -25.29 1.00 -6.18
CA ILE A 125 -25.84 1.73 -7.33
C ILE A 125 -26.63 0.78 -8.26
N VAL A 126 -26.07 -0.40 -8.59
CA VAL A 126 -26.78 -1.40 -9.40
C VAL A 126 -28.10 -1.79 -8.73
N GLN A 127 -28.08 -2.13 -7.44
CA GLN A 127 -29.28 -2.47 -6.67
C GLN A 127 -30.32 -1.33 -6.66
N LYS A 128 -29.87 -0.07 -6.57
CA LYS A 128 -30.78 1.07 -6.61
C LYS A 128 -31.42 1.24 -8.00
N ILE A 129 -30.69 0.93 -9.07
CA ILE A 129 -31.22 0.98 -10.44
C ILE A 129 -32.18 -0.18 -10.69
N THR A 130 -31.85 -1.40 -10.28
CA THR A 130 -32.72 -2.58 -10.49
C THR A 130 -34.04 -2.50 -9.71
N THR A 131 -34.10 -1.71 -8.64
CA THR A 131 -35.37 -1.40 -7.94
C THR A 131 -36.19 -0.31 -8.62
N SER A 132 -35.56 0.56 -9.41
CA SER A 132 -36.20 1.72 -10.06
C SER A 132 -36.56 1.46 -11.53
N TYR A 133 -35.91 0.48 -12.16
CA TYR A 133 -36.03 0.13 -13.56
C TYR A 133 -36.12 -1.39 -13.72
N ASN A 134 -36.93 -1.85 -14.67
CA ASN A 134 -36.97 -3.24 -15.13
C ASN A 134 -35.65 -3.60 -15.84
N ILE A 135 -34.67 -4.05 -15.07
CA ILE A 135 -33.36 -4.48 -15.53
C ILE A 135 -33.30 -6.00 -15.59
N ASP A 136 -32.71 -6.52 -16.65
CA ASP A 136 -32.34 -7.92 -16.73
C ASP A 136 -31.08 -8.15 -15.89
N ASN A 137 -31.25 -8.71 -14.69
CA ASN A 137 -30.16 -8.96 -13.74
C ASN A 137 -29.12 -9.96 -14.28
N THR A 138 -29.41 -10.69 -15.36
CA THR A 138 -28.43 -11.56 -16.02
C THR A 138 -27.57 -10.82 -17.06
N ARG A 139 -27.89 -9.56 -17.36
CA ARG A 139 -27.23 -8.71 -18.37
C ARG A 139 -26.81 -7.37 -17.76
N VAL A 140 -26.08 -7.44 -16.65
CA VAL A 140 -25.42 -6.29 -16.02
C VAL A 140 -23.92 -6.38 -16.27
N TYR A 141 -23.31 -5.29 -16.74
CA TYR A 141 -21.92 -5.27 -17.21
C TYR A 141 -21.14 -4.11 -16.60
N ALA A 142 -19.84 -4.30 -16.37
CA ALA A 142 -18.93 -3.24 -15.92
C ALA A 142 -17.89 -2.92 -16.99
N VAL A 143 -17.76 -1.64 -17.31
CA VAL A 143 -16.85 -1.12 -18.33
C VAL A 143 -16.03 -0.02 -17.70
N GLY A 144 -14.72 -0.02 -17.90
CA GLY A 144 -13.87 1.02 -17.35
C GLY A 144 -12.76 1.47 -18.28
N PHE A 145 -12.25 2.67 -18.02
CA PHE A 145 -11.03 3.20 -18.63
C PHE A 145 -10.00 3.57 -17.56
N SER A 146 -8.71 3.26 -17.77
CA SER A 146 -7.62 3.62 -16.85
C SER A 146 -7.87 3.08 -15.43
N ALA A 147 -7.83 3.93 -14.40
CA ALA A 147 -8.21 3.53 -13.03
C ALA A 147 -9.62 2.91 -12.94
N GLY A 148 -10.57 3.35 -13.77
CA GLY A 148 -11.90 2.74 -13.86
C GLY A 148 -11.87 1.34 -14.48
N ALA A 149 -10.92 1.07 -15.38
CA ALA A 149 -10.70 -0.25 -15.96
C ALA A 149 -10.10 -1.23 -14.95
N ALA A 150 -9.19 -0.77 -14.08
CA ALA A 150 -8.73 -1.57 -12.94
C ALA A 150 -9.90 -1.89 -11.97
N MET A 151 -10.79 -0.92 -11.73
CA MET A 151 -11.98 -1.13 -10.91
C MET A 151 -13.00 -2.08 -11.56
N SER A 152 -13.16 -2.10 -12.88
CA SER A 152 -14.03 -3.09 -13.54
C SER A 152 -13.51 -4.51 -13.38
N VAL A 153 -12.19 -4.71 -13.36
CA VAL A 153 -11.56 -6.01 -13.04
C VAL A 153 -11.83 -6.42 -11.59
N VAL A 154 -11.72 -5.49 -10.63
CA VAL A 154 -12.10 -5.75 -9.23
C VAL A 154 -13.56 -6.18 -9.13
N LEU A 155 -14.49 -5.50 -9.81
CA LEU A 155 -15.90 -5.86 -9.79
C LEU A 155 -16.15 -7.27 -10.37
N GLY A 156 -15.46 -7.61 -11.46
CA GLY A 156 -15.53 -8.96 -12.04
C GLY A 156 -15.04 -10.05 -11.07
N ALA A 157 -13.98 -9.78 -10.30
CA ALA A 157 -13.44 -10.74 -9.34
C ALA A 157 -14.29 -10.85 -8.05
N THR A 158 -14.83 -9.75 -7.54
CA THR A 158 -15.48 -9.70 -6.22
C THR A 158 -17.01 -9.83 -6.27
N TYR A 159 -17.63 -9.54 -7.41
CA TYR A 159 -19.08 -9.66 -7.63
C TYR A 159 -19.40 -10.29 -9.00
N PRO A 160 -18.87 -11.50 -9.31
CA PRO A 160 -19.17 -12.19 -10.57
C PRO A 160 -20.65 -12.58 -10.71
N ASP A 161 -21.39 -12.61 -9.60
CA ASP A 161 -22.85 -12.81 -9.54
C ASP A 161 -23.65 -11.56 -9.93
N VAL A 162 -23.05 -10.38 -9.86
CA VAL A 162 -23.68 -9.11 -10.26
C VAL A 162 -23.28 -8.72 -11.68
N PHE A 163 -22.01 -8.89 -12.06
CA PHE A 163 -21.50 -8.48 -13.37
C PHE A 163 -21.22 -9.68 -14.26
N SER A 164 -22.05 -9.86 -15.29
CA SER A 164 -21.99 -10.99 -16.22
C SER A 164 -20.79 -10.96 -17.18
N ALA A 165 -20.26 -9.76 -17.43
CA ALA A 165 -19.07 -9.53 -18.25
C ALA A 165 -18.44 -8.18 -17.91
N ILE A 166 -17.15 -8.04 -18.20
CA ILE A 166 -16.40 -6.80 -17.98
C ILE A 166 -15.64 -6.35 -19.22
N ALA A 167 -15.42 -5.04 -19.33
CA ALA A 167 -14.55 -4.44 -20.32
C ALA A 167 -13.46 -3.57 -19.67
N VAL A 168 -12.25 -3.67 -20.20
CA VAL A 168 -11.02 -3.11 -19.64
C VAL A 168 -10.32 -2.27 -20.70
N GLY A 169 -10.48 -0.94 -20.66
CA GLY A 169 -9.76 -0.01 -21.52
C GLY A 169 -8.51 0.53 -20.83
N SER A 170 -7.31 0.13 -21.27
CA SER A 170 -6.03 0.53 -20.66
C SER A 170 -6.01 0.35 -19.12
N GLY A 171 -6.41 -0.83 -18.64
CA GLY A 171 -6.50 -1.16 -17.21
C GLY A 171 -5.44 -2.15 -16.74
N LEU A 172 -5.61 -2.67 -15.53
CA LEU A 172 -4.70 -3.61 -14.87
C LEU A 172 -5.47 -4.82 -14.34
N GLU A 173 -4.75 -5.92 -14.14
CA GLU A 173 -5.26 -7.15 -13.53
C GLU A 173 -5.70 -6.96 -12.06
N TYR A 174 -6.45 -7.93 -11.55
CA TYR A 174 -6.87 -7.93 -10.15
C TYR A 174 -5.68 -7.93 -9.20
N LYS A 175 -5.70 -7.05 -8.19
CA LYS A 175 -4.59 -6.85 -7.23
C LYS A 175 -3.22 -6.56 -7.88
N ALA A 176 -3.19 -5.97 -9.08
CA ALA A 176 -1.94 -5.50 -9.71
C ALA A 176 -1.08 -4.62 -8.78
N ALA A 177 -1.70 -3.97 -7.79
CA ALA A 177 -1.06 -3.36 -6.65
C ALA A 177 -1.97 -3.46 -5.42
N THR A 178 -1.38 -3.38 -4.22
CA THR A 178 -2.09 -3.37 -2.93
C THR A 178 -1.77 -2.12 -2.10
N SER A 179 -1.14 -1.12 -2.73
CA SER A 179 -0.82 0.17 -2.13
C SER A 179 -0.62 1.22 -3.23
N LEU A 180 -0.70 2.50 -2.86
CA LEU A 180 -0.45 3.62 -3.78
C LEU A 180 0.97 3.58 -4.36
N ASN A 181 1.96 3.23 -3.54
CA ASN A 181 3.37 3.18 -3.97
C ASN A 181 3.56 2.18 -5.11
N ASN A 182 2.92 1.03 -5.01
CA ASN A 182 3.07 -0.06 -5.96
C ASN A 182 2.17 0.17 -7.19
N ALA A 183 1.13 1.00 -7.08
CA ALA A 183 0.18 1.27 -8.16
C ALA A 183 0.84 1.95 -9.36
N PHE A 184 1.79 2.86 -9.15
CA PHE A 184 2.52 3.52 -10.25
C PHE A 184 3.51 2.58 -10.95
N SER A 185 4.17 1.70 -10.18
CA SER A 185 5.03 0.65 -10.75
C SER A 185 4.21 -0.32 -11.60
N ALA A 186 3.06 -0.77 -11.10
CA ALA A 186 2.16 -1.64 -11.84
C ALA A 186 1.69 -1.01 -13.17
N GLN A 187 1.28 0.27 -13.13
CA GLN A 187 0.88 0.99 -14.34
C GLN A 187 2.01 1.09 -15.36
N SER A 188 3.25 1.38 -14.94
CA SER A 188 4.37 1.61 -15.86
C SER A 188 5.05 0.34 -16.36
N GLN A 189 5.00 -0.76 -15.60
CA GLN A 189 5.84 -1.96 -15.85
C GLN A 189 5.04 -3.27 -15.89
N GLY A 190 3.77 -3.26 -15.46
CA GLY A 190 2.98 -4.47 -15.23
C GLY A 190 2.88 -4.82 -13.75
N GLY A 191 1.80 -5.51 -13.39
CA GLY A 191 1.58 -6.06 -12.05
C GLY A 191 2.45 -7.29 -11.75
N PRO A 192 2.18 -7.99 -10.62
CA PRO A 192 2.78 -9.27 -10.25
C PRO A 192 2.54 -10.39 -11.29
N ASN A 193 2.79 -11.63 -10.89
CA ASN A 193 2.54 -12.77 -11.76
C ASN A 193 1.02 -12.92 -12.02
N PRO A 194 0.57 -12.86 -13.29
CA PRO A 194 -0.86 -12.88 -13.62
C PRO A 194 -1.56 -14.19 -13.23
N ASN A 195 -0.86 -15.34 -13.22
CA ASN A 195 -1.45 -16.61 -12.79
C ASN A 195 -1.73 -16.59 -11.28
N GLN A 196 -0.83 -16.01 -10.48
CA GLN A 196 -1.08 -15.85 -9.04
C GLN A 196 -2.29 -14.93 -8.80
N GLN A 197 -2.40 -13.86 -9.59
CA GLN A 197 -3.54 -12.95 -9.51
C GLN A 197 -4.84 -13.56 -10.02
N GLY A 198 -4.77 -14.48 -10.99
CA GLY A 198 -5.92 -15.26 -11.43
C GLY A 198 -6.45 -16.19 -10.35
N THR A 199 -5.56 -16.88 -9.64
CA THR A 199 -5.92 -17.66 -8.46
C THR A 199 -6.51 -16.77 -7.36
N ALA A 200 -5.92 -15.60 -7.11
CA ALA A 200 -6.46 -14.65 -6.13
C ALA A 200 -7.84 -14.10 -6.52
N ALA A 201 -8.09 -13.85 -7.81
CA ALA A 201 -9.38 -13.42 -8.33
C ALA A 201 -10.43 -14.52 -8.16
N TYR A 202 -10.11 -15.77 -8.53
CA TYR A 202 -10.97 -16.93 -8.31
C TYR A 202 -11.32 -17.11 -6.83
N GLN A 203 -10.34 -16.99 -5.92
CA GLN A 203 -10.59 -17.04 -4.48
C GLN A 203 -11.52 -15.91 -4.00
N ALA A 204 -11.40 -14.71 -4.57
CA ALA A 204 -12.25 -13.58 -4.25
C ALA A 204 -13.70 -13.75 -4.72
N MET A 205 -13.93 -14.57 -5.75
CA MET A 205 -15.27 -14.92 -6.20
C MET A 205 -16.03 -15.78 -5.17
N GLY A 206 -15.32 -16.62 -4.42
CA GLY A 206 -15.89 -17.49 -3.39
C GLY A 206 -17.00 -18.39 -3.94
N SER A 207 -18.12 -18.49 -3.22
CA SER A 207 -19.30 -19.30 -3.63
C SER A 207 -19.98 -18.81 -4.91
N PHE A 208 -19.58 -17.65 -5.43
CA PHE A 208 -20.10 -17.07 -6.67
C PHE A 208 -19.17 -17.33 -7.86
N ALA A 209 -18.13 -18.16 -7.68
CA ALA A 209 -17.19 -18.50 -8.74
C ALA A 209 -17.91 -18.99 -9.99
N ARG A 210 -17.62 -18.31 -11.11
CA ARG A 210 -18.11 -18.62 -12.44
C ARG A 210 -17.20 -18.01 -13.47
N LYS A 211 -17.25 -18.54 -14.69
CA LYS A 211 -16.61 -17.91 -15.84
C LYS A 211 -17.21 -16.52 -16.09
N VAL A 212 -16.33 -15.53 -16.24
CA VAL A 212 -16.67 -14.14 -16.58
C VAL A 212 -16.09 -13.81 -17.94
N ARG A 213 -16.90 -13.18 -18.79
CA ARG A 213 -16.46 -12.76 -20.12
C ARG A 213 -15.73 -11.42 -20.06
N VAL A 214 -14.60 -11.30 -20.73
CA VAL A 214 -13.68 -10.15 -20.60
C VAL A 214 -13.25 -9.62 -21.96
N ILE A 215 -13.45 -8.33 -22.20
CA ILE A 215 -12.92 -7.67 -23.40
C ILE A 215 -11.93 -6.55 -23.03
N VAL A 216 -10.74 -6.58 -23.63
CA VAL A 216 -9.65 -5.66 -23.34
C VAL A 216 -9.35 -4.80 -24.56
N PHE A 217 -9.19 -3.48 -24.37
CA PHE A 217 -8.70 -2.55 -25.38
C PHE A 217 -7.44 -1.85 -24.86
N HIS A 218 -6.36 -1.84 -25.65
CA HIS A 218 -5.10 -1.19 -25.27
C HIS A 218 -4.38 -0.60 -26.47
N GLY A 219 -3.78 0.59 -26.32
CA GLY A 219 -2.98 1.24 -27.36
C GLY A 219 -1.49 0.95 -27.23
N THR A 220 -0.77 0.70 -28.34
CA THR A 220 0.67 0.35 -28.28
C THR A 220 1.58 1.51 -27.85
N SER A 221 1.08 2.74 -27.83
CA SER A 221 1.80 3.94 -27.41
C SER A 221 1.27 4.50 -26.08
N ASP A 222 0.63 3.66 -25.28
CA ASP A 222 0.19 3.99 -23.93
C ASP A 222 1.39 3.97 -22.95
N PHE A 223 1.91 5.16 -22.65
CA PHE A 223 2.99 5.35 -21.68
C PHE A 223 2.49 5.63 -20.26
N THR A 224 1.17 5.69 -20.05
CA THR A 224 0.58 5.88 -18.72
C THR A 224 0.30 4.53 -18.09
N VAL A 225 -0.43 3.67 -18.79
CA VAL A 225 -0.62 2.27 -18.44
C VAL A 225 0.02 1.44 -19.55
N ASN A 226 1.19 0.88 -19.26
CA ASN A 226 1.95 0.10 -20.21
C ASN A 226 1.11 -1.08 -20.75
N THR A 227 1.25 -1.37 -22.04
CA THR A 227 0.52 -2.42 -22.76
C THR A 227 0.68 -3.81 -22.16
N THR A 228 1.77 -4.06 -21.43
CA THR A 228 1.95 -5.27 -20.62
C THR A 228 0.77 -5.54 -19.69
N ASN A 229 0.15 -4.50 -19.13
CA ASN A 229 -1.02 -4.66 -18.25
C ASN A 229 -2.23 -5.24 -18.99
N GLY A 230 -2.47 -4.83 -20.24
CA GLY A 230 -3.54 -5.41 -21.06
C GLY A 230 -3.29 -6.89 -21.38
N ASN A 231 -2.03 -7.31 -21.50
CA ASN A 231 -1.67 -8.72 -21.63
C ASN A 231 -1.91 -9.48 -20.32
N GLN A 232 -1.47 -8.92 -19.19
CA GLN A 232 -1.65 -9.50 -17.86
C GLN A 232 -3.13 -9.67 -17.50
N VAL A 233 -4.02 -8.75 -17.87
CA VAL A 233 -5.48 -8.92 -17.71
C VAL A 233 -5.95 -10.20 -18.41
N ILE A 234 -5.51 -10.48 -19.64
CA ILE A 234 -5.88 -11.72 -20.34
C ILE A 234 -5.30 -12.95 -19.62
N SER A 235 -4.03 -12.93 -19.24
CA SER A 235 -3.40 -14.06 -18.55
C SER A 235 -4.06 -14.34 -17.19
N GLN A 236 -4.36 -13.30 -16.41
CA GLN A 236 -5.08 -13.41 -15.14
C GLN A 236 -6.48 -14.00 -15.34
N TRP A 237 -7.23 -13.53 -16.35
CA TRP A 237 -8.57 -14.04 -16.61
C TRP A 237 -8.61 -15.42 -17.26
N ALA A 238 -7.56 -15.83 -17.98
CA ALA A 238 -7.40 -17.22 -18.40
C ALA A 238 -7.35 -18.15 -17.18
N GLN A 239 -6.42 -17.89 -16.26
CA GLN A 239 -6.31 -18.65 -15.01
C GLN A 239 -7.59 -18.59 -14.16
N THR A 240 -8.19 -17.40 -14.02
CA THR A 240 -9.41 -17.24 -13.21
C THR A 240 -10.54 -18.08 -13.79
N ASN A 241 -10.73 -18.06 -15.11
CA ASN A 241 -11.79 -18.78 -15.77
C ASN A 241 -11.53 -20.29 -15.87
N ASP A 242 -10.27 -20.73 -15.94
CA ASP A 242 -9.87 -22.14 -15.83
C ASP A 242 -10.32 -22.72 -14.48
N LEU A 243 -9.91 -22.06 -13.39
CA LEU A 243 -10.34 -22.44 -12.04
C LEU A 243 -11.85 -22.30 -11.84
N ALA A 244 -12.49 -21.31 -12.44
CA ALA A 244 -13.94 -21.13 -12.34
C ALA A 244 -14.74 -22.10 -13.22
N ASP A 245 -14.10 -22.90 -14.08
CA ASP A 245 -14.75 -23.92 -14.88
C ASP A 245 -15.08 -25.16 -14.04
N ASP A 246 -14.08 -25.70 -13.32
CA ASP A 246 -14.21 -26.96 -12.58
C ASP A 246 -13.40 -27.03 -11.26
N ALA A 247 -12.92 -25.88 -10.76
CA ALA A 247 -12.05 -25.76 -9.58
C ALA A 247 -10.68 -26.44 -9.70
N THR A 248 -10.26 -26.80 -10.91
CA THR A 248 -8.94 -27.37 -11.18
C THR A 248 -8.14 -26.48 -12.12
N ASP A 249 -6.83 -26.40 -11.88
CA ASP A 249 -5.89 -25.81 -12.84
C ASP A 249 -5.47 -26.91 -13.81
N ASN A 250 -6.19 -27.02 -14.92
CA ASN A 250 -5.95 -28.03 -15.94
C ASN A 250 -5.61 -27.41 -17.30
N ASN A 251 -5.53 -26.07 -17.37
CA ASN A 251 -5.19 -25.31 -18.56
C ASN A 251 -6.13 -25.62 -19.74
N ASN A 252 -7.42 -25.83 -19.47
CA ASN A 252 -8.45 -25.95 -20.49
C ASN A 252 -8.89 -24.57 -21.03
N ILE A 253 -8.65 -23.51 -20.27
CA ILE A 253 -8.79 -22.11 -20.68
C ILE A 253 -7.41 -21.44 -20.57
N VAL A 254 -6.87 -21.04 -21.72
CA VAL A 254 -5.49 -20.51 -21.84
C VAL A 254 -5.46 -19.10 -22.42
N ASP A 255 -4.35 -18.40 -22.18
CA ASP A 255 -4.07 -17.06 -22.70
C ASP A 255 -3.39 -17.08 -24.09
N THR A 256 -3.50 -18.20 -24.79
CA THR A 256 -3.14 -18.33 -26.21
C THR A 256 -4.39 -18.16 -27.07
N PRO A 257 -4.42 -17.21 -28.02
CA PRO A 257 -5.63 -16.93 -28.78
C PRO A 257 -5.96 -18.07 -29.74
N ALA A 258 -7.22 -18.50 -29.74
CA ALA A 258 -7.76 -19.43 -30.72
C ALA A 258 -7.83 -18.81 -32.12
N THR A 259 -8.01 -17.49 -32.19
CA THR A 259 -8.04 -16.76 -33.45
C THR A 259 -7.43 -15.38 -33.26
N THR A 260 -6.61 -14.96 -34.23
CA THR A 260 -6.08 -13.59 -34.29
C THR A 260 -6.45 -12.97 -35.63
N VAL A 261 -7.06 -11.79 -35.59
CA VAL A 261 -7.52 -11.03 -36.76
C VAL A 261 -6.81 -9.68 -36.78
N ASN A 262 -6.25 -9.30 -37.92
CA ASN A 262 -5.73 -7.96 -38.13
C ASN A 262 -6.75 -7.13 -38.89
N GLY A 263 -6.97 -5.90 -38.45
CA GLY A 263 -7.89 -4.96 -39.08
C GLY A 263 -7.33 -3.55 -39.10
N SER A 264 -8.06 -2.65 -39.76
CA SER A 264 -7.75 -1.22 -39.74
C SER A 264 -9.03 -0.40 -39.84
N VAL A 265 -8.99 0.79 -39.25
CA VAL A 265 -9.99 1.83 -39.45
C VAL A 265 -9.60 2.61 -40.70
N SER A 266 -10.55 2.85 -41.61
CA SER A 266 -10.31 3.67 -42.79
C SER A 266 -9.85 5.07 -42.39
N GLY A 267 -8.66 5.48 -42.83
CA GLY A 267 -8.03 6.75 -42.43
C GLY A 267 -7.59 6.82 -40.95
N GLY A 268 -7.62 5.70 -40.22
CA GLY A 268 -7.27 5.61 -38.80
C GLY A 268 -6.17 4.60 -38.53
N TYR A 269 -6.22 3.96 -37.35
CA TYR A 269 -5.21 3.00 -36.92
C TYR A 269 -5.50 1.57 -37.39
N SER A 270 -4.43 0.80 -37.56
CA SER A 270 -4.51 -0.65 -37.57
C SER A 270 -4.68 -1.19 -36.15
N TYR A 271 -5.26 -2.38 -36.05
CA TYR A 271 -5.45 -3.08 -34.79
C TYR A 271 -5.37 -4.59 -34.97
N THR A 272 -5.08 -5.27 -33.87
CA THR A 272 -5.09 -6.74 -33.80
C THR A 272 -6.12 -7.16 -32.75
N THR A 273 -7.01 -8.06 -33.13
CA THR A 273 -8.00 -8.68 -32.27
C THR A 273 -7.59 -10.14 -32.00
N SER A 274 -7.43 -10.49 -30.74
CA SER A 274 -7.14 -11.85 -30.28
C SER A 274 -8.35 -12.40 -29.54
N ILE A 275 -8.84 -13.57 -29.96
CA ILE A 275 -10.06 -14.20 -29.46
C ILE A 275 -9.69 -15.47 -28.70
N TYR A 276 -10.23 -15.64 -27.50
CA TYR A 276 -9.96 -16.75 -26.58
C TYR A 276 -11.25 -17.48 -26.25
N ASN A 277 -11.27 -18.79 -26.52
CA ASN A 277 -12.47 -19.62 -26.41
C ASN A 277 -12.40 -20.55 -25.21
N ALA A 278 -13.55 -20.86 -24.63
CA ALA A 278 -13.72 -22.02 -23.76
C ALA A 278 -13.62 -23.32 -24.58
N PRO A 279 -13.42 -24.49 -23.92
CA PRO A 279 -13.43 -25.79 -24.59
C PRO A 279 -14.69 -26.08 -25.43
N ASN A 280 -15.83 -25.50 -25.05
CA ASN A 280 -17.10 -25.63 -25.78
C ASN A 280 -17.24 -24.67 -26.98
N GLY A 281 -16.18 -23.93 -27.33
CA GLY A 281 -16.16 -22.98 -28.45
C GLY A 281 -16.76 -21.59 -28.16
N THR A 282 -17.27 -21.35 -26.94
CA THR A 282 -17.80 -20.03 -26.55
C THR A 282 -16.66 -19.02 -26.38
N VAL A 283 -16.80 -17.82 -26.93
CA VAL A 283 -15.82 -16.74 -26.73
C VAL A 283 -15.90 -16.22 -25.29
N LEU A 284 -14.83 -16.43 -24.52
CA LEU A 284 -14.70 -15.95 -23.14
C LEU A 284 -13.94 -14.65 -23.05
N MET A 285 -12.86 -14.49 -23.82
CA MET A 285 -12.07 -13.27 -23.77
C MET A 285 -11.77 -12.75 -25.18
N GLU A 286 -11.69 -11.43 -25.30
CA GLU A 286 -11.23 -10.73 -26.50
C GLU A 286 -10.21 -9.66 -26.11
N LYS A 287 -9.11 -9.54 -26.87
CA LYS A 287 -8.11 -8.48 -26.68
C LYS A 287 -7.90 -7.71 -27.97
N TRP A 288 -8.01 -6.40 -27.90
CA TRP A 288 -7.86 -5.46 -28.98
C TRP A 288 -6.63 -4.58 -28.74
N ILE A 289 -5.59 -4.78 -29.55
CA ILE A 289 -4.37 -3.96 -29.52
C ILE A 289 -4.40 -2.98 -30.68
N VAL A 290 -4.46 -1.69 -30.39
CA VAL A 290 -4.56 -0.62 -31.39
C VAL A 290 -3.20 0.03 -31.59
N GLN A 291 -2.70 -0.02 -32.81
CA GLN A 291 -1.37 0.47 -33.15
C GLN A 291 -1.31 2.00 -33.03
N SER A 292 -0.23 2.51 -32.43
CA SER A 292 0.07 3.94 -32.25
C SER A 292 -0.93 4.74 -31.40
N MET A 293 -1.97 4.10 -30.86
CA MET A 293 -2.90 4.74 -29.94
C MET A 293 -2.22 4.93 -28.57
N GLY A 294 -2.38 6.12 -27.99
CA GLY A 294 -1.88 6.43 -26.65
C GLY A 294 -2.83 5.97 -25.53
N HIS A 295 -2.71 6.60 -24.35
CA HIS A 295 -3.64 6.39 -23.23
C HIS A 295 -5.00 7.03 -23.53
N ALA A 296 -5.83 6.33 -24.30
CA ALA A 296 -7.08 6.87 -24.82
C ALA A 296 -8.15 5.81 -25.07
N TRP A 297 -9.41 6.20 -24.93
CA TRP A 297 -10.56 5.42 -25.36
C TRP A 297 -10.58 5.30 -26.89
N SER A 298 -10.63 4.06 -27.39
CA SER A 298 -10.56 3.79 -28.83
C SER A 298 -11.84 4.17 -29.56
N GLY A 299 -11.69 4.95 -30.63
CA GLY A 299 -12.78 5.34 -31.52
C GLY A 299 -13.81 6.29 -30.90
N GLY A 300 -13.52 6.89 -29.75
CA GLY A 300 -14.41 7.83 -29.08
C GLY A 300 -14.48 9.20 -29.76
N SER A 301 -15.12 10.16 -29.09
CA SER A 301 -15.42 11.50 -29.62
C SER A 301 -14.54 12.58 -29.00
N THR A 302 -14.09 13.53 -29.81
CA THR A 302 -13.34 14.71 -29.36
C THR A 302 -14.13 15.66 -28.45
N ALA A 303 -15.43 15.41 -28.25
CA ALA A 303 -16.25 16.11 -27.27
C ALA A 303 -15.89 15.78 -25.81
N GLY A 304 -15.18 14.67 -25.58
CA GLY A 304 -14.63 14.30 -24.27
C GLY A 304 -13.10 14.23 -24.30
N SER A 305 -12.49 13.99 -23.13
CA SER A 305 -11.03 13.84 -22.98
C SER A 305 -10.60 12.38 -23.01
N PHE A 306 -9.29 12.14 -23.20
CA PHE A 306 -8.66 10.82 -23.23
C PHE A 306 -9.32 9.87 -24.22
N THR A 307 -9.45 10.31 -25.46
CA THR A 307 -10.10 9.56 -26.54
C THR A 307 -9.32 9.74 -27.83
N ASP A 308 -9.33 8.71 -28.67
CA ASP A 308 -8.73 8.76 -29.98
C ASP A 308 -9.72 8.29 -31.06
N PRO A 309 -10.32 9.22 -31.83
CA PRO A 309 -11.29 8.89 -32.86
C PRO A 309 -10.74 8.03 -34.00
N LYS A 310 -9.41 7.91 -34.15
CA LYS A 310 -8.78 7.11 -35.21
C LYS A 310 -8.77 5.61 -34.90
N GLY A 311 -9.01 5.22 -33.65
CA GLY A 311 -9.10 3.82 -33.25
C GLY A 311 -10.43 3.16 -33.61
N PRO A 312 -10.53 1.82 -33.55
CA PRO A 312 -11.81 1.10 -33.70
C PRO A 312 -12.82 1.54 -32.63
N LYS A 313 -14.12 1.43 -32.94
CA LYS A 313 -15.20 1.89 -32.06
C LYS A 313 -15.38 0.96 -30.85
N ALA A 314 -14.59 1.17 -29.79
CA ALA A 314 -14.59 0.31 -28.60
C ALA A 314 -15.99 0.14 -27.99
N SER A 315 -16.77 1.21 -27.88
CA SER A 315 -18.13 1.14 -27.31
C SER A 315 -19.07 0.20 -28.08
N ASN A 316 -18.96 0.17 -29.42
CA ASN A 316 -19.74 -0.72 -30.27
C ASN A 316 -19.27 -2.18 -30.13
N GLU A 317 -17.95 -2.40 -30.11
CA GLU A 317 -17.37 -3.75 -29.98
C GLU A 317 -17.60 -4.35 -28.59
N ILE A 318 -17.51 -3.54 -27.53
CA ILE A 318 -17.85 -3.95 -26.16
C ILE A 318 -19.32 -4.38 -26.11
N TRP A 319 -20.23 -3.59 -26.69
CA TRP A 319 -21.63 -3.97 -26.73
C TRP A 319 -21.89 -5.22 -27.58
N ARG A 320 -21.25 -5.36 -28.75
CA ARG A 320 -21.31 -6.60 -29.55
C ARG A 320 -20.88 -7.79 -28.71
N PHE A 321 -19.75 -7.66 -28.02
CA PHE A 321 -19.23 -8.72 -27.18
C PHE A 321 -20.22 -9.09 -26.08
N PHE A 322 -20.75 -8.12 -25.31
CA PHE A 322 -21.71 -8.38 -24.24
C PHE A 322 -23.04 -8.95 -24.73
N SER A 323 -23.61 -8.40 -25.81
CA SER A 323 -24.91 -8.83 -26.34
C SER A 323 -24.91 -10.24 -26.94
N GLN A 324 -23.74 -10.78 -27.28
CA GLN A 324 -23.56 -12.18 -27.72
C GLN A 324 -23.57 -13.20 -26.57
N GLN A 325 -23.64 -12.75 -25.31
CA GLN A 325 -23.73 -13.65 -24.17
C GLN A 325 -25.03 -14.45 -24.25
N GLN A 326 -24.93 -15.78 -24.29
CA GLN A 326 -26.12 -16.62 -24.10
C GLN A 326 -26.60 -16.44 -22.66
N ASN A 327 -27.92 -16.28 -22.50
CA ASN A 327 -28.61 -16.07 -21.23
C ASN A 327 -28.54 -17.33 -20.34
N THR A 328 -27.35 -17.77 -19.94
CA THR A 328 -27.21 -18.64 -18.77
C THR A 328 -27.30 -17.73 -17.55
N PRO A 329 -28.40 -17.82 -16.77
CA PRO A 329 -28.50 -17.05 -15.55
C PRO A 329 -27.30 -17.36 -14.67
N PRO A 330 -26.83 -16.40 -13.84
CA PRO A 330 -26.10 -16.77 -12.64
C PRO A 330 -26.90 -17.89 -11.94
N PRO A 331 -26.25 -18.91 -11.35
CA PRO A 331 -26.98 -19.73 -10.40
C PRO A 331 -27.68 -18.76 -9.44
N PRO A 332 -28.97 -18.96 -9.11
CA PRO A 332 -29.53 -18.23 -7.99
C PRO A 332 -28.56 -18.40 -6.82
N PRO A 333 -28.35 -17.37 -5.96
CA PRO A 333 -27.71 -17.65 -4.68
C PRO A 333 -28.41 -18.89 -4.13
N PRO A 334 -27.66 -19.92 -3.67
CA PRO A 334 -28.29 -21.12 -3.18
C PRO A 334 -29.40 -20.68 -2.23
N PRO A 335 -30.60 -21.29 -2.29
CA PRO A 335 -31.50 -21.16 -1.15
C PRO A 335 -30.64 -21.46 0.08
N PRO A 336 -30.80 -20.74 1.21
CA PRO A 336 -30.06 -21.09 2.42
C PRO A 336 -30.22 -22.60 2.55
N THR A 337 -29.11 -23.31 2.39
CA THR A 337 -29.10 -24.74 2.57
C THR A 337 -29.71 -24.91 3.95
N ASN A 338 -30.58 -25.91 4.15
CA ASN A 338 -30.92 -26.35 5.52
C ASN A 338 -29.67 -26.97 6.19
N ASP A 339 -28.50 -26.45 5.89
CA ASP A 339 -27.31 -26.62 6.66
C ASP A 339 -27.50 -25.81 7.92
N THR A 340 -27.72 -26.56 8.99
CA THR A 340 -27.83 -26.05 10.36
C THR A 340 -26.60 -26.47 11.17
N THR A 341 -25.58 -27.02 10.50
CA THR A 341 -24.40 -27.60 11.12
C THR A 341 -23.31 -26.55 11.16
N ALA A 342 -22.79 -26.24 12.34
CA ALA A 342 -21.67 -25.32 12.45
C ALA A 342 -20.37 -25.92 11.88
N PRO A 343 -19.49 -25.09 11.27
CA PRO A 343 -18.19 -25.56 10.82
C PRO A 343 -17.29 -25.90 12.02
N ILE A 344 -16.44 -26.89 11.83
CA ILE A 344 -15.40 -27.32 12.77
C ILE A 344 -14.12 -26.52 12.51
N LEU A 345 -13.85 -25.57 13.41
CA LEU A 345 -12.59 -24.82 13.46
C LEU A 345 -11.53 -25.60 14.24
N THR A 346 -10.41 -25.87 13.58
CA THR A 346 -9.22 -26.49 14.16
C THR A 346 -8.06 -25.49 14.17
N ILE A 347 -7.27 -25.49 15.26
CA ILE A 347 -6.09 -24.66 15.42
C ILE A 347 -4.84 -25.52 15.62
N SER A 348 -3.70 -25.07 15.10
CA SER A 348 -2.41 -25.74 15.35
C SER A 348 -1.21 -24.78 15.19
N PRO A 349 -0.28 -24.69 16.15
CA PRO A 349 -0.31 -25.36 17.44
C PRO A 349 -1.38 -24.75 18.37
N ALA A 350 -1.87 -25.54 19.33
CA ALA A 350 -2.71 -25.04 20.41
C ALA A 350 -1.94 -24.01 21.28
N GLY A 351 -2.68 -23.26 22.10
CA GLY A 351 -2.11 -22.30 23.05
C GLY A 351 -1.07 -22.94 23.99
N GLY A 352 -0.05 -22.17 24.36
CA GLY A 352 1.10 -22.65 25.11
C GLY A 352 2.21 -21.61 25.26
N THR A 353 3.35 -22.05 25.77
CA THR A 353 4.58 -21.24 25.88
C THR A 353 5.54 -21.58 24.74
N PHE A 354 6.08 -20.56 24.09
CA PHE A 354 6.97 -20.68 22.94
C PHE A 354 8.18 -19.75 23.10
N ASP A 355 9.36 -20.20 22.70
CA ASP A 355 10.61 -19.44 22.86
C ASP A 355 10.95 -18.59 21.61
N ALA A 356 10.05 -18.55 20.63
CA ALA A 356 10.17 -17.82 19.38
C ALA A 356 8.79 -17.49 18.80
N THR A 357 8.75 -16.65 17.77
CA THR A 357 7.57 -16.35 16.96
C THR A 357 6.82 -17.64 16.57
N VAL A 358 5.49 -17.62 16.71
CA VAL A 358 4.62 -18.77 16.46
C VAL A 358 3.76 -18.52 15.23
N THR A 359 3.77 -19.44 14.28
CA THR A 359 2.80 -19.46 13.18
C THR A 359 1.64 -20.38 13.58
N VAL A 360 0.47 -19.79 13.82
CA VAL A 360 -0.76 -20.47 14.20
C VAL A 360 -1.59 -20.72 12.95
N ASN A 361 -1.74 -21.98 12.57
CA ASN A 361 -2.60 -22.40 11.47
C ASN A 361 -4.03 -22.57 11.96
N LEU A 362 -4.98 -22.03 11.20
CA LEU A 362 -6.41 -22.14 11.42
C LEU A 362 -7.02 -22.83 10.19
N SER A 363 -7.80 -23.88 10.43
CA SER A 363 -8.41 -24.65 9.35
C SER A 363 -9.86 -24.99 9.65
N LEU A 364 -10.70 -24.96 8.61
CA LEU A 364 -12.08 -25.42 8.63
C LEU A 364 -12.20 -26.79 7.95
N ASN A 365 -13.13 -27.61 8.45
CA ASN A 365 -13.57 -28.85 7.78
C ASN A 365 -14.38 -28.59 6.51
N GLU A 366 -14.88 -27.36 6.32
CA GLU A 366 -15.72 -26.95 5.21
C GLU A 366 -15.51 -25.46 4.86
N ALA A 367 -16.11 -25.00 3.77
CA ALA A 367 -15.94 -23.63 3.31
C ALA A 367 -16.58 -22.62 4.26
N GLY A 368 -15.85 -21.57 4.61
CA GLY A 368 -16.31 -20.58 5.58
C GLY A 368 -15.33 -19.44 5.80
N THR A 369 -15.66 -18.56 6.74
CA THR A 369 -14.79 -17.46 7.19
C THR A 369 -14.48 -17.64 8.66
N ILE A 370 -13.19 -17.68 8.98
CA ILE A 370 -12.67 -17.62 10.34
C ILE A 370 -12.49 -16.15 10.71
N TYR A 371 -12.95 -15.78 11.88
CA TYR A 371 -12.78 -14.45 12.45
C TYR A 371 -12.03 -14.55 13.76
N TYR A 372 -11.17 -13.58 14.00
CA TYR A 372 -10.27 -13.64 15.15
C TYR A 372 -9.92 -12.27 15.70
N THR A 373 -9.49 -12.26 16.95
CA THR A 373 -8.90 -11.11 17.65
C THR A 373 -7.67 -11.59 18.42
N THR A 374 -6.66 -10.73 18.59
CA THR A 374 -5.39 -11.08 19.26
C THR A 374 -5.24 -10.48 20.66
N ASP A 375 -6.28 -9.79 21.13
CA ASP A 375 -6.30 -8.99 22.35
C ASP A 375 -7.39 -9.42 23.33
N SER A 376 -7.91 -10.65 23.20
CA SER A 376 -9.06 -11.22 23.95
C SER A 376 -10.43 -10.59 23.68
N SER A 377 -10.52 -9.56 22.84
CA SER A 377 -11.81 -8.93 22.52
C SER A 377 -12.73 -9.88 21.74
N ASP A 378 -14.05 -9.70 21.85
CA ASP A 378 -15.02 -10.61 21.24
C ASP A 378 -14.88 -10.63 19.70
N PRO A 379 -14.53 -11.78 19.09
CA PRO A 379 -14.40 -11.88 17.65
C PRO A 379 -15.77 -11.90 16.94
N THR A 380 -16.88 -12.15 17.64
CA THR A 380 -18.23 -12.18 17.05
C THR A 380 -18.80 -10.78 16.80
N ASN A 381 -18.31 -9.77 17.52
CA ASN A 381 -18.71 -8.39 17.33
C ASN A 381 -18.14 -7.81 16.03
N SER A 382 -18.99 -7.65 15.02
CA SER A 382 -18.60 -7.11 13.71
C SER A 382 -18.10 -5.66 13.74
N ASN A 383 -18.35 -4.91 14.82
CA ASN A 383 -17.85 -3.53 15.00
C ASN A 383 -16.50 -3.46 15.71
N ASN A 384 -15.91 -4.60 16.07
CA ASN A 384 -14.63 -4.65 16.77
C ASN A 384 -13.47 -4.29 15.82
N SER A 385 -12.77 -3.19 16.11
CA SER A 385 -11.65 -2.71 15.29
C SER A 385 -10.43 -3.64 15.28
N ASN A 386 -10.33 -4.54 16.27
CA ASN A 386 -9.22 -5.49 16.41
C ASN A 386 -9.53 -6.85 15.77
N ARG A 387 -10.65 -6.95 15.06
CA ARG A 387 -11.15 -8.17 14.42
C ARG A 387 -10.53 -8.37 13.04
N GLY A 388 -9.78 -9.45 12.88
CA GLY A 388 -9.31 -9.98 11.61
C GLY A 388 -10.23 -11.07 11.04
N SER A 389 -10.02 -11.42 9.77
CA SER A 389 -10.72 -12.54 9.11
C SER A 389 -9.80 -13.30 8.17
N ILE A 390 -10.02 -14.61 8.05
CA ILE A 390 -9.35 -15.54 7.13
C ILE A 390 -10.44 -16.38 6.45
N THR A 391 -10.43 -16.45 5.13
CA THR A 391 -11.35 -17.32 4.39
C THR A 391 -10.78 -18.74 4.31
N ASN A 392 -11.61 -19.74 4.63
CA ASN A 392 -11.27 -21.16 4.70
C ASN A 392 -10.12 -21.47 5.66
N ASN A 393 -8.90 -21.61 5.16
CA ASN A 393 -7.72 -21.97 5.93
C ASN A 393 -6.67 -20.87 5.79
N GLY A 394 -5.93 -20.63 6.87
CA GLY A 394 -4.84 -19.66 6.84
C GLY A 394 -4.02 -19.70 8.12
N SER A 395 -3.14 -18.72 8.27
CA SER A 395 -2.23 -18.69 9.40
C SER A 395 -2.11 -17.28 9.98
N ILE A 396 -1.89 -17.19 11.28
CA ILE A 396 -1.59 -15.95 12.00
C ILE A 396 -0.18 -16.09 12.59
N ILE A 397 0.67 -15.09 12.37
CA ILE A 397 2.00 -15.04 12.97
C ILE A 397 1.93 -14.23 14.26
N LEU A 398 2.26 -14.86 15.38
CA LEU A 398 2.28 -14.25 16.70
C LEU A 398 3.73 -14.02 17.13
N GLN A 399 4.08 -12.78 17.46
CA GLN A 399 5.45 -12.37 17.81
C GLN A 399 5.60 -11.98 19.30
N SER A 400 4.49 -11.90 20.03
CA SER A 400 4.42 -11.51 21.43
C SER A 400 3.28 -12.25 22.14
N ASN A 401 3.21 -12.12 23.47
CA ASN A 401 2.11 -12.69 24.26
C ASN A 401 0.75 -12.26 23.69
N THR A 402 -0.07 -13.24 23.34
CA THR A 402 -1.31 -13.04 22.60
C THR A 402 -2.42 -13.88 23.21
N THR A 403 -3.60 -13.27 23.39
CA THR A 403 -4.83 -14.03 23.65
C THR A 403 -5.64 -14.06 22.36
N LEU A 404 -5.58 -15.18 21.66
CA LEU A 404 -6.23 -15.38 20.38
C LEU A 404 -7.65 -15.90 20.62
N SER A 405 -8.66 -15.08 20.32
CA SER A 405 -10.06 -15.52 20.30
C SER A 405 -10.48 -15.72 18.85
N VAL A 406 -11.02 -16.89 18.52
CA VAL A 406 -11.36 -17.28 17.15
C VAL A 406 -12.74 -17.91 17.10
N TYR A 407 -13.49 -17.67 16.03
CA TYR A 407 -14.69 -18.44 15.66
C TYR A 407 -14.85 -18.45 14.15
N ALA A 408 -15.72 -19.29 13.62
CA ALA A 408 -15.96 -19.39 12.19
C ALA A 408 -17.45 -19.32 11.85
N LEU A 409 -17.75 -18.79 10.68
CA LEU A 409 -19.04 -18.92 10.01
C LEU A 409 -18.84 -19.76 8.74
N ASP A 410 -19.72 -20.72 8.48
CA ASP A 410 -19.79 -21.37 7.16
C ASP A 410 -20.50 -20.46 6.14
N LEU A 411 -20.74 -20.97 4.93
CA LEU A 411 -21.48 -20.25 3.88
C LEU A 411 -22.99 -20.09 4.19
N ALA A 412 -23.55 -20.88 5.11
CA ALA A 412 -24.94 -20.81 5.57
C ALA A 412 -25.12 -19.91 6.81
N ASN A 413 -24.03 -19.33 7.34
CA ASN A 413 -23.94 -18.57 8.58
C ASN A 413 -24.15 -19.38 9.87
N ASN A 414 -23.95 -20.71 9.85
CA ASN A 414 -23.84 -21.43 11.11
C ASN A 414 -22.51 -21.08 11.78
N ALA A 415 -22.57 -20.78 13.07
CA ALA A 415 -21.42 -20.32 13.83
C ALA A 415 -20.77 -21.46 14.61
N SER A 416 -19.46 -21.63 14.46
CA SER A 416 -18.69 -22.43 15.41
C SER A 416 -18.73 -21.77 16.80
N PRO A 417 -18.52 -22.54 17.88
CA PRO A 417 -18.23 -21.95 19.18
C PRO A 417 -16.99 -21.04 19.10
N VAL A 418 -16.99 -19.96 19.89
CA VAL A 418 -15.78 -19.15 20.11
C VAL A 418 -14.77 -19.98 20.90
N GLN A 419 -13.56 -20.11 20.38
CA GLN A 419 -12.43 -20.74 21.03
C GLN A 419 -11.40 -19.68 21.42
N ILE A 420 -10.78 -19.83 22.58
CA ILE A 420 -9.80 -18.87 23.11
C ILE A 420 -8.51 -19.61 23.44
N TYR A 421 -7.39 -19.11 22.95
CA TYR A 421 -6.06 -19.69 23.13
C TYR A 421 -5.08 -18.63 23.64
N ASN A 422 -4.36 -18.98 24.70
CA ASN A 422 -3.32 -18.12 25.28
C ASN A 422 -1.94 -18.56 24.74
N TYR A 423 -1.23 -17.63 24.11
CA TYR A 423 0.14 -17.82 23.65
C TYR A 423 1.06 -16.95 24.48
N THR A 424 2.01 -17.57 25.18
CA THR A 424 3.11 -16.86 25.84
C THR A 424 4.35 -17.01 24.98
N ILE A 425 4.85 -15.91 24.41
CA ILE A 425 5.97 -15.89 23.47
C ILE A 425 7.13 -15.19 24.15
N ASN A 426 8.15 -15.98 24.50
CA ASN A 426 9.34 -15.56 25.23
C ASN A 426 10.55 -15.64 24.31
N PRO A 427 10.72 -14.72 23.34
CA PRO A 427 11.88 -14.76 22.46
C PRO A 427 13.16 -14.70 23.29
N ALA A 428 14.15 -15.49 22.89
CA ALA A 428 15.47 -15.43 23.46
C ALA A 428 16.06 -14.00 23.29
N PRO A 429 16.72 -13.43 24.31
CA PRO A 429 17.39 -12.14 24.16
C PRO A 429 18.37 -12.15 22.98
N MET A 430 18.26 -11.16 22.11
CA MET A 430 19.24 -10.89 21.06
C MET A 430 20.32 -9.93 21.58
N THR A 431 21.52 -9.99 20.99
CA THR A 431 22.62 -9.06 21.28
C THR A 431 23.06 -8.38 19.99
N LYS A 432 23.15 -7.04 20.01
CA LYS A 432 23.69 -6.23 18.92
C LYS A 432 24.88 -5.44 19.42
N THR A 433 26.02 -5.60 18.75
CA THR A 433 27.19 -4.73 18.96
C THR A 433 27.19 -3.65 17.89
N VAL A 434 27.16 -2.39 18.32
CA VAL A 434 27.22 -1.21 17.46
C VAL A 434 28.59 -0.57 17.66
N VAL A 435 29.33 -0.36 16.57
CA VAL A 435 30.62 0.33 16.59
C VAL A 435 30.38 1.84 16.44
N SER A 436 31.20 2.65 17.10
CA SER A 436 31.08 4.12 17.07
C SER A 436 31.16 4.72 15.66
N THR A 437 30.41 5.79 15.43
CA THR A 437 30.38 6.57 14.20
C THR A 437 31.42 7.69 14.27
N GLY A 438 32.63 7.41 13.77
CA GLY A 438 33.81 8.24 14.04
C GLY A 438 33.73 9.71 13.60
N GLY A 439 33.01 10.04 12.53
CA GLY A 439 32.81 11.44 12.09
C GLY A 439 32.01 12.33 13.05
N GLN A 440 31.48 11.76 14.14
CA GLN A 440 30.67 12.43 15.16
C GLN A 440 31.31 12.37 16.55
N ASP A 441 32.49 11.75 16.66
CA ASP A 441 33.19 11.55 17.91
C ASP A 441 34.23 12.66 18.14
N GLY A 442 34.69 12.80 19.39
CA GLY A 442 35.80 13.66 19.74
C GLY A 442 35.67 14.23 21.13
N TYR A 443 36.13 15.47 21.33
CA TYR A 443 35.95 16.17 22.60
C TYR A 443 35.67 17.66 22.42
N VAL A 444 35.04 18.21 23.45
CA VAL A 444 34.76 19.63 23.61
C VAL A 444 35.37 20.12 24.90
N ALA A 445 35.83 21.36 24.88
CA ALA A 445 36.64 21.92 25.95
C ALA A 445 36.27 23.38 26.22
N THR A 446 36.49 23.82 27.45
CA THR A 446 36.40 25.24 27.80
C THR A 446 37.71 25.98 27.45
N LEU A 447 37.64 27.32 27.44
CA LEU A 447 38.82 28.19 27.28
C LEU A 447 39.39 28.70 28.62
N SER A 448 38.73 28.37 29.74
CA SER A 448 39.19 28.73 31.08
C SER A 448 38.67 27.76 32.14
N PRO A 449 39.34 27.65 33.30
CA PRO A 449 38.93 26.74 34.38
C PRO A 449 37.53 27.01 34.98
N THR A 450 37.04 28.25 34.85
CA THR A 450 35.75 28.67 35.44
C THR A 450 34.63 28.79 34.41
N ALA A 451 34.93 28.57 33.12
CA ALA A 451 33.93 28.65 32.07
C ALA A 451 32.90 27.50 32.18
N THR A 452 31.63 27.84 31.97
CA THR A 452 30.52 26.90 32.00
C THR A 452 30.05 26.48 30.60
N THR A 453 30.62 27.07 29.56
CA THR A 453 30.32 26.82 28.14
C THR A 453 31.57 26.38 27.40
N GLY A 454 31.38 25.58 26.35
CA GLY A 454 32.48 25.16 25.48
C GLY A 454 33.03 26.31 24.64
N GLY A 455 34.32 26.28 24.35
CA GLY A 455 34.97 27.26 23.48
C GLY A 455 35.62 26.66 22.23
N TYR A 456 35.90 25.35 22.22
CA TYR A 456 36.32 24.65 21.00
C TYR A 456 35.92 23.17 21.02
N ALA A 457 35.95 22.56 19.83
CA ALA A 457 35.63 21.17 19.58
C ALA A 457 36.71 20.55 18.68
N VAL A 458 37.06 19.29 18.91
CA VAL A 458 38.04 18.56 18.10
C VAL A 458 37.52 17.16 17.80
N ALA A 459 37.32 16.86 16.51
CA ALA A 459 36.77 15.59 16.02
C ALA A 459 37.88 14.57 15.69
N ILE A 460 38.50 14.01 16.73
CA ILE A 460 39.55 12.97 16.64
C ILE A 460 39.34 11.92 17.75
N ASP A 461 40.41 11.55 18.47
CA ASP A 461 40.35 10.86 19.75
C ASP A 461 39.52 11.63 20.79
N ILE A 462 38.96 10.88 21.73
CA ILE A 462 38.00 11.34 22.72
C ILE A 462 38.73 11.61 24.04
N TYR A 463 38.65 12.83 24.55
CA TYR A 463 39.25 13.24 25.82
C TYR A 463 38.20 13.56 26.88
N ALA A 464 38.43 13.14 28.12
CA ALA A 464 37.55 13.42 29.25
C ALA A 464 38.36 13.62 30.54
N GLY A 465 38.08 14.70 31.28
CA GLY A 465 38.85 15.12 32.47
C GLY A 465 39.07 16.62 32.45
N ASP A 466 40.29 17.06 32.79
CA ASP A 466 40.70 18.45 32.67
C ASP A 466 42.15 18.60 32.21
N ASN A 467 42.43 19.71 31.54
CA ASN A 467 43.76 20.06 31.06
C ASN A 467 44.19 21.40 31.65
N ALA A 468 45.06 21.38 32.66
CA ALA A 468 45.42 22.57 33.45
C ALA A 468 44.16 23.29 33.97
N ASP A 469 43.30 22.53 34.65
CA ASP A 469 42.00 22.93 35.19
C ASP A 469 40.92 23.30 34.16
N MET A 470 41.19 23.28 32.85
CA MET A 470 40.16 23.47 31.82
C MET A 470 39.39 22.17 31.57
N PRO A 471 38.06 22.11 31.83
CA PRO A 471 37.31 20.87 31.69
C PRO A 471 37.21 20.38 30.23
N LEU A 472 37.33 19.07 30.06
CA LEU A 472 37.22 18.31 28.83
C LEU A 472 36.03 17.35 28.91
N ARG A 473 35.18 17.36 27.88
CA ARG A 473 34.08 16.39 27.75
C ARG A 473 34.21 15.63 26.44
N GLY A 474 34.19 14.31 26.53
CA GLY A 474 34.22 13.43 25.36
C GLY A 474 32.83 13.27 24.76
N VAL A 475 32.74 13.09 23.45
CA VAL A 475 31.50 12.73 22.75
C VAL A 475 31.75 11.46 21.94
N VAL A 476 30.86 10.48 22.10
CA VAL A 476 30.90 9.21 21.37
C VAL A 476 29.50 8.86 20.85
N SER A 477 29.41 8.41 19.60
CA SER A 477 28.16 8.33 18.85
C SER A 477 27.93 6.94 18.26
N PHE A 478 26.72 6.41 18.35
CA PHE A 478 26.37 5.08 17.84
C PHE A 478 25.10 5.14 17.01
N ASP A 479 25.14 4.64 15.77
CA ASP A 479 23.92 4.41 14.98
C ASP A 479 23.19 3.15 15.47
N THR A 480 22.16 3.36 16.27
CA THR A 480 21.35 2.30 16.88
C THR A 480 20.08 1.97 16.09
N SER A 481 19.93 2.51 14.87
CA SER A 481 18.77 2.28 13.98
C SER A 481 18.56 0.82 13.55
N SER A 482 19.59 -0.01 13.69
CA SER A 482 19.52 -1.44 13.36
C SER A 482 18.89 -2.32 14.45
N ILE A 483 18.46 -1.71 15.57
CA ILE A 483 17.67 -2.37 16.62
C ILE A 483 16.19 -2.16 16.30
N PRO A 484 15.34 -3.21 16.26
CA PRO A 484 13.93 -3.05 15.89
C PRO A 484 13.18 -2.05 16.78
N ASP A 485 12.33 -1.22 16.17
CA ASP A 485 11.58 -0.15 16.85
C ASP A 485 10.72 -0.65 18.02
N ASN A 486 10.18 -1.87 17.92
CA ASN A 486 9.35 -2.49 18.95
C ASN A 486 10.16 -3.26 20.02
N ALA A 487 11.49 -3.35 19.89
CA ALA A 487 12.32 -4.10 20.81
C ALA A 487 12.36 -3.47 22.21
N THR A 488 12.29 -4.32 23.23
CA THR A 488 12.53 -3.93 24.63
C THR A 488 14.00 -4.10 24.95
N ILE A 489 14.71 -3.01 25.23
CA ILE A 489 16.12 -3.06 25.62
C ILE A 489 16.23 -3.58 27.05
N LEU A 490 16.96 -4.68 27.21
CA LEU A 490 17.19 -5.34 28.49
C LEU A 490 18.45 -4.81 29.18
N SER A 491 19.49 -4.52 28.41
CA SER A 491 20.75 -3.95 28.91
C SER A 491 21.53 -3.30 27.78
N ALA A 492 22.30 -2.26 28.08
CA ALA A 492 23.29 -1.71 27.16
C ALA A 492 24.63 -1.52 27.89
N GLU A 493 25.71 -2.02 27.28
CA GLU A 493 27.08 -1.90 27.78
C GLU A 493 27.86 -0.96 26.85
N LEU A 494 28.42 0.12 27.41
CA LEU A 494 29.31 1.04 26.71
C LEU A 494 30.75 0.67 27.03
N ARG A 495 31.53 0.38 25.99
CA ARG A 495 32.95 0.02 26.10
C ARG A 495 33.81 1.00 25.31
N LEU A 496 34.75 1.62 26.01
CA LEU A 496 35.66 2.63 25.50
C LEU A 496 37.09 2.11 25.66
N PHE A 497 37.98 2.45 24.73
CA PHE A 497 39.36 1.91 24.72
C PHE A 497 40.38 3.02 24.85
N TYR A 498 41.42 2.79 25.63
CA TYR A 498 42.52 3.72 25.81
C TYR A 498 43.46 3.70 24.60
N THR A 499 43.75 4.87 24.04
CA THR A 499 44.79 5.00 23.00
C THR A 499 46.18 5.10 23.62
N GLN A 500 46.26 5.60 24.86
CA GLN A 500 47.47 5.73 25.65
C GLN A 500 47.15 5.79 27.15
N ALA A 501 48.19 5.78 27.99
CA ALA A 501 48.02 6.02 29.42
C ALA A 501 47.36 7.38 29.68
N SER A 502 46.54 7.47 30.74
CA SER A 502 45.98 8.76 31.14
C SER A 502 47.10 9.74 31.47
N LEU A 503 46.89 11.01 31.14
CA LEU A 503 47.73 12.08 31.66
C LEU A 503 47.23 12.41 33.05
N GLY A 504 48.11 12.33 34.05
CA GLY A 504 47.71 12.39 35.46
C GLY A 504 46.86 11.18 35.90
N ASN A 505 46.06 11.37 36.96
CA ASN A 505 45.13 10.34 37.46
C ASN A 505 43.74 10.92 37.76
N PRO A 506 42.94 11.19 36.70
CA PRO A 506 41.61 11.78 36.84
C PRO A 506 40.63 10.95 37.69
N TRP A 507 40.84 9.65 37.80
CA TRP A 507 40.03 8.76 38.65
C TRP A 507 40.16 9.09 40.14
N THR A 508 41.35 9.53 40.57
CA THR A 508 41.58 9.96 41.95
C THR A 508 41.31 11.44 42.18
N SER A 509 41.60 12.28 41.18
CA SER A 509 41.47 13.73 41.32
C SER A 509 40.06 14.25 41.05
N ASN A 510 39.40 13.70 40.02
CA ASN A 510 38.15 14.26 39.49
C ASN A 510 36.92 13.36 39.76
N GLY A 511 37.13 12.22 40.43
CA GLY A 511 36.08 11.27 40.83
C GLY A 511 35.80 10.21 39.77
N ALA A 512 34.56 9.73 39.70
CA ALA A 512 34.19 8.73 38.70
C ALA A 512 33.99 9.37 37.32
N LEU A 513 34.42 8.66 36.27
CA LEU A 513 33.95 8.93 34.91
C LEU A 513 32.47 8.53 34.81
N VAL A 514 31.67 9.41 34.22
CA VAL A 514 30.26 9.17 33.90
C VAL A 514 29.99 9.50 32.44
N ALA A 515 28.98 8.87 31.86
CA ALA A 515 28.41 9.27 30.59
C ALA A 515 26.97 9.75 30.78
N ASP A 516 26.66 10.92 30.24
CA ASP A 516 25.29 11.33 29.98
C ASP A 516 24.84 10.75 28.63
N ILE A 517 23.55 10.43 28.46
CA ILE A 517 23.00 9.87 27.21
C ILE A 517 22.07 10.88 26.54
N SER A 518 22.12 10.92 25.21
CA SER A 518 21.22 11.69 24.36
C SER A 518 20.51 10.76 23.36
N ASN A 519 19.18 10.82 23.36
CA ASN A 519 18.33 10.20 22.36
C ASN A 519 18.34 11.10 21.12
N GLY A 520 19.21 10.78 20.16
CA GLY A 520 19.58 11.69 19.08
C GLY A 520 20.85 12.49 19.42
N CYS A 521 21.23 13.37 18.49
CA CYS A 521 22.46 14.13 18.58
C CYS A 521 22.36 15.28 19.59
N LEU A 522 23.44 15.51 20.34
CA LEU A 522 23.62 16.64 21.25
C LEU A 522 23.39 17.94 20.47
N GLY A 523 22.65 18.87 21.09
CA GLY A 523 22.30 20.14 20.43
C GLY A 523 21.44 20.02 19.17
N GLY A 524 20.96 18.81 18.82
CA GLY A 524 20.21 18.54 17.59
C GLY A 524 21.06 18.49 16.31
N ASN A 525 22.39 18.59 16.41
CA ASN A 525 23.32 18.51 15.28
C ASN A 525 24.34 17.40 15.54
N CYS A 526 24.50 16.49 14.59
CA CYS A 526 25.42 15.37 14.75
C CYS A 526 26.89 15.73 14.44
N SER A 527 27.16 16.93 13.92
CA SER A 527 28.53 17.45 13.83
C SER A 527 28.98 17.96 15.20
N LEU A 528 30.17 17.56 15.63
CA LEU A 528 30.75 18.01 16.90
C LEU A 528 30.98 19.53 16.90
N THR A 529 30.40 20.22 17.88
CA THR A 529 30.50 21.68 18.04
C THR A 529 30.84 22.05 19.47
N ALA A 530 31.42 23.24 19.68
CA ALA A 530 31.77 23.69 21.03
C ALA A 530 30.56 23.72 21.98
N SER A 531 29.37 24.01 21.46
CA SER A 531 28.12 24.03 22.24
C SER A 531 27.69 22.67 22.80
N ASP A 532 28.25 21.55 22.30
CA ASP A 532 27.95 20.23 22.84
C ASP A 532 28.42 20.08 24.29
N PHE A 533 29.35 20.94 24.73
CA PHE A 533 29.82 20.99 26.11
C PHE A 533 28.64 21.24 27.06
N GLU A 534 27.87 22.29 26.84
CA GLU A 534 26.70 22.68 27.63
C GLU A 534 25.37 22.13 27.10
N ALA A 535 25.35 21.46 25.94
CA ALA A 535 24.12 20.91 25.36
C ALA A 535 23.34 20.03 26.35
N ALA A 536 22.02 20.17 26.31
CA ALA A 536 21.10 19.34 27.08
C ALA A 536 21.20 17.87 26.66
N VAL A 537 20.98 16.98 27.62
CA VAL A 537 21.05 15.52 27.46
C VAL A 537 19.71 14.92 27.84
N SER A 538 19.37 13.76 27.27
CA SER A 538 18.12 13.07 27.57
C SER A 538 18.11 12.45 28.97
N ALA A 539 19.26 11.95 29.44
CA ALA A 539 19.45 11.58 30.84
C ALA A 539 20.91 11.78 31.27
N SER A 540 21.10 12.39 32.43
CA SER A 540 22.42 12.56 33.04
C SER A 540 22.85 11.33 33.85
N ASN A 541 24.15 11.10 33.96
CA ASN A 541 24.74 9.96 34.71
C ASN A 541 24.17 8.60 34.26
N ALA A 542 23.91 8.46 32.96
CA ALA A 542 23.36 7.25 32.36
C ALA A 542 24.30 6.06 32.49
N VAL A 543 25.61 6.30 32.45
CA VAL A 543 26.65 5.29 32.66
C VAL A 543 27.59 5.78 33.76
N MET A 544 27.96 4.88 34.67
CA MET A 544 29.04 5.10 35.61
C MET A 544 30.12 4.05 35.36
N PHE A 545 31.36 4.50 35.24
CA PHE A 545 32.49 3.61 34.95
C PHE A 545 33.29 3.36 36.23
N ALA A 546 33.75 2.12 36.39
CA ALA A 546 34.72 1.79 37.42
C ALA A 546 36.12 2.21 36.97
N ALA A 547 36.93 2.70 37.91
CA ALA A 547 38.34 2.96 37.66
C ALA A 547 39.02 1.65 37.22
N PRO A 548 39.79 1.63 36.12
CA PRO A 548 40.44 0.42 35.65
C PRO A 548 41.60 0.03 36.56
N VAL A 549 41.90 -1.27 36.61
CA VAL A 549 43.08 -1.80 37.32
C VAL A 549 44.39 -1.37 36.65
N ASP A 550 44.35 -1.18 35.32
CA ASP A 550 45.45 -0.71 34.49
C ASP A 550 44.91 0.25 33.43
N ASN A 551 45.50 1.43 33.29
CA ASN A 551 45.09 2.49 32.36
C ASN A 551 45.97 2.55 31.09
N LYS A 552 46.69 1.47 30.76
CA LYS A 552 47.57 1.41 29.57
C LYS A 552 46.82 1.43 28.24
N ALA A 553 47.55 1.85 27.20
CA ALA A 553 47.13 1.73 25.80
C ALA A 553 46.61 0.32 25.51
N GLY A 554 45.47 0.25 24.83
CA GLY A 554 44.83 -1.02 24.46
C GLY A 554 44.02 -1.71 25.56
N THR A 555 43.93 -1.13 26.76
CA THR A 555 42.93 -1.55 27.76
C THR A 555 41.58 -0.87 27.49
N SER A 556 40.51 -1.37 28.11
CA SER A 556 39.16 -0.80 27.97
C SER A 556 38.57 -0.42 29.31
N VAL A 557 37.77 0.64 29.33
CA VAL A 557 36.85 0.95 30.41
C VAL A 557 35.42 0.61 29.98
N VAL A 558 34.68 -0.04 30.86
CA VAL A 558 33.34 -0.60 30.58
C VAL A 558 32.36 -0.03 31.60
N GLY A 559 31.18 0.36 31.14
CA GLY A 559 30.10 0.81 31.99
C GLY A 559 28.76 0.34 31.46
N MET A 560 27.84 0.03 32.37
CA MET A 560 26.46 -0.32 32.02
C MET A 560 25.60 0.94 32.00
N VAL A 561 24.77 1.08 30.98
CA VAL A 561 23.67 2.05 30.99
C VAL A 561 22.69 1.62 32.09
N ASN A 562 22.43 2.52 33.02
CA ASN A 562 21.53 2.26 34.14
C ASN A 562 20.09 2.00 33.62
N THR A 563 19.30 1.27 34.40
CA THR A 563 17.96 0.82 33.99
C THR A 563 17.02 1.98 33.67
N THR A 564 17.14 3.12 34.37
CA THR A 564 16.32 4.32 34.14
C THR A 564 16.64 5.03 32.82
N SER A 565 17.84 4.82 32.26
CA SER A 565 18.31 5.47 31.04
C SER A 565 18.26 4.57 29.79
N LEU A 566 17.91 3.28 29.92
CA LEU A 566 17.81 2.36 28.78
C LEU A 566 16.80 2.83 27.72
N SER A 567 15.73 3.51 28.13
CA SER A 567 14.71 4.08 27.24
C SER A 567 15.23 5.23 26.36
N GLN A 568 16.43 5.76 26.64
CA GLN A 568 17.03 6.86 25.88
C GLN A 568 17.93 6.38 24.73
N VAL A 569 18.11 5.06 24.57
CA VAL A 569 18.75 4.52 23.36
C VAL A 569 17.82 4.73 22.17
N ASN A 570 18.27 5.49 21.19
CA ASN A 570 17.48 5.89 20.04
C ASN A 570 17.42 4.78 18.97
N LYS A 571 16.37 3.98 18.99
CA LYS A 571 16.17 2.90 18.00
C LYS A 571 15.88 3.41 16.57
N LEU A 572 15.68 4.72 16.38
CA LEU A 572 15.41 5.32 15.07
C LEU A 572 16.63 6.02 14.46
N GLY A 573 17.79 6.00 15.13
CA GLY A 573 18.98 6.71 14.65
C GLY A 573 20.11 6.75 15.66
N ILE A 574 20.79 7.89 15.75
CA ILE A 574 21.99 8.07 16.58
C ILE A 574 21.63 8.12 18.07
N THR A 575 22.38 7.37 18.87
CA THR A 575 22.51 7.54 20.33
C THR A 575 23.88 8.13 20.63
N GLN A 576 23.94 9.28 21.31
CA GLN A 576 25.20 9.90 21.72
C GLN A 576 25.42 9.81 23.22
N PHE A 577 26.68 9.71 23.61
CA PHE A 577 27.11 9.79 25.00
C PHE A 577 28.10 10.94 25.20
N LYS A 578 27.86 11.76 26.22
CA LYS A 578 28.77 12.82 26.66
C LYS A 578 29.51 12.36 27.91
N LEU A 579 30.82 12.16 27.79
CA LEU A 579 31.73 11.70 28.83
C LEU A 579 32.24 12.86 29.65
N ARG A 580 32.21 12.74 30.99
CA ARG A 580 32.79 13.70 31.91
C ARG A 580 33.16 13.03 33.23
N PHE A 581 34.08 13.62 33.96
CA PHE A 581 34.25 13.28 35.37
C PHE A 581 33.17 13.97 36.22
N GLN A 582 32.90 13.41 37.40
CA GLN A 582 31.92 13.98 38.34
C GLN A 582 32.30 15.41 38.76
N ASN A 583 33.59 15.64 38.99
CA ASN A 583 34.15 16.97 39.20
C ASN A 583 34.78 17.46 37.90
N ASN A 584 34.55 18.73 37.58
CA ASN A 584 35.08 19.35 36.36
C ASN A 584 36.62 19.52 36.41
N SER A 585 37.21 19.67 37.60
CA SER A 585 38.66 19.77 37.84
C SER A 585 38.94 19.63 39.36
N ASN A 586 40.18 19.34 39.72
CA ASN A 586 40.72 19.34 41.08
C ASN A 586 41.47 20.65 41.46
N ASN A 587 41.58 21.62 40.53
CA ASN A 587 42.30 22.89 40.70
C ASN A 587 43.80 22.75 41.05
N ASN A 588 44.45 21.67 40.60
CA ASN A 588 45.88 21.45 40.83
C ASN A 588 46.77 22.04 39.72
N ARG A 589 46.18 22.65 38.68
CA ARG A 589 46.85 23.18 37.48
C ARG A 589 47.59 22.14 36.63
N ALA A 590 47.44 20.86 36.94
CA ALA A 590 47.95 19.76 36.15
C ALA A 590 46.90 19.30 35.14
N SER A 591 47.31 18.45 34.22
CA SER A 591 46.40 17.80 33.29
C SER A 591 46.05 16.41 33.83
N ASP A 592 44.76 16.20 34.09
CA ASP A 592 44.19 14.95 34.60
C ASP A 592 43.07 14.53 33.63
N TYR A 593 43.41 13.80 32.56
CA TYR A 593 42.41 13.36 31.57
C TYR A 593 42.73 12.02 30.88
N LEU A 594 41.68 11.37 30.41
CA LEU A 594 41.74 10.13 29.64
C LEU A 594 41.90 10.41 28.15
N LEU A 595 42.61 9.52 27.45
CA LEU A 595 42.71 9.53 25.99
C LEU A 595 42.12 8.24 25.46
N LEU A 596 40.97 8.37 24.81
CA LEU A 596 40.13 7.27 24.36
C LEU A 596 40.00 7.28 22.84
N ALA A 597 39.88 6.10 22.24
CA ALA A 597 39.78 5.94 20.81
C ALA A 597 38.44 6.49 20.30
N GLY A 598 38.44 7.23 19.19
CA GLY A 598 37.23 7.55 18.43
C GLY A 598 36.83 6.42 17.46
N GLY A 599 35.67 6.55 16.82
CA GLY A 599 35.18 5.59 15.82
C GLY A 599 36.05 5.48 14.55
N GLU A 600 36.91 6.48 14.28
CA GLU A 600 37.90 6.44 13.19
C GLU A 600 39.25 5.85 13.59
N TYR A 601 39.42 5.38 14.84
CA TYR A 601 40.71 4.86 15.30
C TYR A 601 41.21 3.71 14.39
N TYR A 602 42.49 3.76 14.03
CA TYR A 602 43.07 2.93 12.97
C TYR A 602 43.08 1.43 13.31
N LEU A 603 43.18 1.08 14.60
CA LEU A 603 43.00 -0.29 15.06
C LEU A 603 41.52 -0.55 15.36
N THR A 604 40.83 -1.19 14.42
CA THR A 604 39.37 -1.39 14.47
C THR A 604 38.88 -2.12 15.73
N GLY A 605 39.70 -3.01 16.30
CA GLY A 605 39.39 -3.74 17.54
C GLY A 605 39.35 -2.86 18.81
N TYR A 606 39.82 -1.61 18.73
CA TYR A 606 39.81 -0.63 19.83
C TYR A 606 38.83 0.51 19.60
N ARG A 607 37.97 0.44 18.58
CA ARG A 607 36.92 1.45 18.40
C ARG A 607 35.86 1.28 19.48
N PRO A 608 35.27 2.37 20.01
CA PRO A 608 34.22 2.26 21.00
C PRO A 608 33.05 1.40 20.49
N VAL A 609 32.45 0.65 21.39
CA VAL A 609 31.28 -0.18 21.08
C VAL A 609 30.18 0.00 22.11
N LEU A 610 28.95 -0.02 21.62
CA LEU A 610 27.74 -0.15 22.41
C LEU A 610 27.13 -1.54 22.18
N ILE A 611 27.09 -2.36 23.21
CA ILE A 611 26.55 -3.73 23.14
C ILE A 611 25.16 -3.72 23.77
N VAL A 612 24.13 -3.84 22.95
CA VAL A 612 22.73 -3.78 23.37
C VAL A 612 22.11 -5.17 23.35
N LYS A 613 21.57 -5.61 24.49
CA LYS A 613 20.72 -6.80 24.58
C LYS A 613 19.26 -6.38 24.57
N TYR A 614 18.45 -7.02 23.75
CA TYR A 614 17.03 -6.69 23.59
C TYR A 614 16.18 -7.93 23.34
N LYS A 615 14.86 -7.77 23.49
CA LYS A 615 13.84 -8.76 23.15
C LYS A 615 12.76 -8.18 22.29
#